data_AF-G3UW36-F1
#
_entry.id   AF-G3UW36-F1
#
_cell.length_a   1.000
_cell.length_b   1.000
_cell.length_c   1.000
_cell.angle_alpha   90.00
_cell.angle_beta   90.00
_cell.angle_gamma   90.00
#
_symmetry.space_group_name_H-M   'P 1'
#
loop_
_entity.id
_entity.type
_entity.pdbx_description
1 polymer ?
#
loop_
_entity_poly.entity_id
_entity_poly.type
_entity_poly.pdbx_seq_one_letter_code
_entity_poly.pdbx_strand_id
1 'polypeptide(L)'
;MHRVPRLTTPWANRDLQRAWEKTYQDHRKKVQNAQPLVDTHPPQIYSHLCLKFKKLKMEEERLSIIDRNNYLLLQRVASAMKTRGQTDGRNNFTQRRS
;
A
#
# COMPACT_ATOMS: atom_id res chain seq x y z
N MET A 1 -19.29 -2.06 -69.60
CA MET A 1 -19.48 -2.55 -68.22
C MET A 1 -19.76 -4.06 -68.28
N HIS A 2 -18.73 -4.91 -68.25
CA HIS A 2 -18.92 -6.36 -68.24
C HIS A 2 -19.53 -6.78 -66.89
N ARG A 3 -20.80 -7.21 -66.90
CA ARG A 3 -21.39 -7.89 -65.74
C ARG A 3 -20.89 -9.32 -65.75
N VAL A 4 -20.03 -9.64 -64.78
CA VAL A 4 -19.62 -11.03 -64.53
C VAL A 4 -20.86 -11.84 -64.14
N PRO A 5 -21.14 -12.99 -64.76
CA PRO A 5 -22.26 -13.85 -64.37
C PRO A 5 -22.15 -14.22 -62.90
N ARG A 6 -23.23 -14.09 -62.13
CA ARG A 6 -23.29 -14.61 -60.76
C ARG A 6 -23.20 -16.14 -60.83
N LEU A 7 -21.98 -16.68 -60.72
CA LEU A 7 -21.70 -18.13 -60.75
C LEU A 7 -22.15 -18.88 -59.49
N THR A 8 -22.81 -18.19 -58.57
CA THR A 8 -23.32 -18.80 -57.35
C THR A 8 -24.83 -18.95 -57.45
N THR A 9 -25.32 -20.19 -57.54
CA THR A 9 -26.76 -20.43 -57.36
C THR A 9 -27.16 -19.95 -55.96
N PRO A 10 -28.36 -19.34 -55.77
CA PRO A 10 -28.78 -18.87 -54.46
C PRO A 10 -28.72 -19.94 -53.35
N TRP A 11 -28.90 -21.22 -53.73
CA TRP A 11 -28.78 -22.38 -52.85
C TRP A 11 -27.35 -22.65 -52.40
N ALA A 12 -26.38 -22.70 -53.34
CA ALA A 12 -24.97 -22.91 -52.99
C ALA A 12 -24.43 -21.81 -52.06
N ASN A 13 -24.86 -20.55 -52.27
CA ASN A 13 -24.55 -19.46 -51.34
C ASN A 13 -25.13 -19.67 -49.95
N ARG A 14 -26.36 -20.17 -49.86
CA ARG A 14 -27.00 -20.47 -48.57
C ARG A 14 -26.28 -21.59 -47.82
N ASP A 15 -25.89 -22.65 -48.52
CA ASP A 15 -25.19 -23.79 -47.90
C ASP A 15 -23.79 -23.40 -47.43
N LEU A 16 -23.05 -22.66 -48.26
CA LEU A 16 -21.77 -22.06 -47.87
C LEU A 16 -21.95 -21.16 -46.66
N GLN A 17 -22.93 -20.26 -46.68
CA GLN A 17 -23.16 -19.35 -45.55
C GLN A 17 -23.51 -20.10 -44.26
N ARG A 18 -24.31 -21.18 -44.33
CA ARG A 18 -24.60 -22.05 -43.18
C ARG A 18 -23.35 -22.77 -42.66
N ALA A 19 -22.48 -23.24 -43.55
CA ALA A 19 -21.22 -23.89 -43.16
C ALA A 19 -20.26 -22.89 -42.49
N TRP A 20 -20.14 -21.68 -43.04
CA TRP A 20 -19.38 -20.58 -42.43
C TRP A 20 -19.95 -20.19 -41.07
N GLU A 21 -21.27 -20.06 -40.95
CA GLU A 21 -21.92 -19.76 -39.67
C GLU A 21 -21.63 -20.86 -38.64
N LYS A 22 -21.76 -22.14 -39.02
CA LYS A 22 -21.49 -23.26 -38.11
C LYS A 22 -20.03 -23.27 -37.63
N THR A 23 -19.07 -23.16 -38.54
CA THR A 23 -17.64 -23.15 -38.19
C THR A 23 -17.28 -21.95 -37.32
N TYR A 24 -17.90 -20.78 -37.56
CA TYR A 24 -17.76 -19.60 -36.72
C TYR A 24 -18.31 -19.85 -35.31
N GLN A 25 -19.50 -20.43 -35.18
CA GLN A 25 -20.10 -20.78 -33.89
C GLN A 25 -19.25 -21.80 -33.11
N ASP A 26 -18.73 -22.83 -33.80
CA ASP A 26 -17.86 -23.84 -33.20
C ASP A 26 -16.53 -23.21 -32.73
N HIS A 27 -15.94 -22.33 -33.54
CA HIS A 27 -14.77 -21.55 -33.15
C HIS A 27 -15.04 -20.68 -31.91
N ARG A 28 -16.16 -19.94 -31.89
CA ARG A 28 -16.56 -19.10 -30.75
C ARG A 28 -16.73 -19.92 -29.48
N LYS A 29 -17.36 -21.10 -29.54
CA LYS A 29 -17.46 -22.04 -28.42
C LYS A 29 -16.08 -22.50 -27.94
N LYS A 30 -15.16 -22.81 -28.85
CA LYS A 30 -13.79 -23.21 -28.51
C LYS A 30 -13.04 -22.09 -27.79
N VAL A 31 -13.15 -20.85 -28.28
CA VAL A 31 -12.53 -19.67 -27.66
C VAL A 31 -13.13 -19.39 -26.28
N GLN A 32 -14.45 -19.48 -26.15
CA GLN A 32 -15.14 -19.24 -24.88
C GLN A 32 -14.79 -20.28 -23.80
N ASN A 33 -14.63 -21.55 -24.19
CA ASN A 33 -14.31 -22.64 -23.27
C ASN A 33 -12.80 -22.80 -23.03
N ALA A 34 -11.95 -22.03 -23.71
CA ALA A 34 -10.50 -22.13 -23.56
C ALA A 34 -10.09 -21.78 -22.12
N GLN A 35 -9.42 -22.73 -21.45
CA GLN A 35 -8.86 -22.52 -20.11
C GLN A 35 -7.47 -21.89 -20.22
N PRO A 36 -7.08 -21.00 -19.29
CA PRO A 36 -5.72 -20.50 -19.24
C PRO A 36 -4.75 -21.65 -18.96
N LEU A 37 -3.66 -21.72 -19.72
CA LEU A 37 -2.61 -22.73 -19.51
C LEU A 37 -1.74 -22.42 -18.27
N VAL A 38 -1.68 -21.15 -17.89
CA VAL A 38 -0.80 -20.64 -16.83
C VAL A 38 -1.65 -19.94 -15.79
N ASP A 39 -1.26 -20.12 -14.53
CA ASP A 39 -1.81 -19.33 -13.44
C ASP A 39 -1.52 -17.84 -13.66
N THR A 40 -2.57 -17.04 -13.73
CA THR A 40 -2.49 -15.57 -13.88
C THR A 40 -2.81 -14.85 -12.58
N HIS A 41 -2.99 -15.58 -11.48
CA HIS A 41 -3.21 -14.99 -10.18
C HIS A 41 -1.97 -14.21 -9.72
N PRO A 42 -2.16 -13.07 -9.05
CA PRO A 42 -1.05 -12.36 -8.44
C PRO A 42 -0.41 -13.21 -7.34
N PRO A 43 0.91 -13.09 -7.10
CA PRO A 43 1.57 -13.83 -6.04
C PRO A 43 1.03 -13.41 -4.66
N GLN A 44 1.08 -14.34 -3.70
CA GLN A 44 0.70 -14.05 -2.33
C GLN A 44 1.63 -12.99 -1.73
N ILE A 45 1.04 -11.96 -1.13
CA ILE A 45 1.78 -10.90 -0.44
C ILE A 45 2.03 -11.33 1.00
N TYR A 46 3.30 -11.43 1.40
CA TYR A 46 3.67 -11.70 2.78
C TYR A 46 4.05 -10.41 3.52
N SER A 47 3.46 -10.20 4.70
CA SER A 47 3.69 -9.01 5.52
C SER A 47 5.18 -8.80 5.84
N HIS A 48 5.94 -9.86 6.08
CA HIS A 48 7.38 -9.78 6.37
C HIS A 48 8.25 -9.35 5.18
N LEU A 49 7.74 -9.44 3.94
CA LEU A 49 8.41 -8.90 2.76
C LEU A 49 8.12 -7.40 2.56
N CYS A 50 6.91 -6.96 2.90
CA CYS A 50 6.51 -5.56 2.75
C CYS A 50 6.95 -4.69 3.93
N LEU A 51 6.98 -5.24 5.13
CA LEU A 51 7.27 -4.51 6.36
C LEU A 51 8.77 -4.47 6.65
N LYS A 52 9.32 -3.26 6.79
CA LYS A 52 10.69 -3.05 7.27
C LYS A 52 10.75 -3.13 8.79
N PHE A 53 10.56 -4.32 9.36
CA PHE A 53 10.49 -4.53 10.81
C PHE A 53 11.67 -3.95 11.58
N LYS A 54 12.90 -4.05 11.05
CA LYS A 54 14.08 -3.43 11.68
C LYS A 54 13.93 -1.91 11.83
N LYS A 55 13.40 -1.24 10.80
CA LYS A 55 13.16 0.21 10.83
C LYS A 55 12.09 0.57 11.86
N LEU A 56 10.98 -0.17 11.87
CA LEU A 56 9.89 0.06 12.82
C LEU A 56 10.37 -0.10 14.27
N LYS A 57 11.13 -1.17 14.55
CA LYS A 57 11.69 -1.43 15.87
C LYS A 57 12.65 -0.34 16.34
N MET A 58 13.56 0.12 15.48
CA MET A 58 14.47 1.22 15.84
C MET A 58 13.72 2.51 16.13
N GLU A 59 12.64 2.78 15.40
CA GLU A 59 11.81 3.96 15.64
C GLU A 59 11.04 3.86 16.97
N GLU A 60 10.49 2.69 17.29
CA GLU A 60 9.85 2.41 18.57
C GLU A 60 10.82 2.57 19.76
N GLU A 61 12.04 2.04 19.64
CA GLU A 61 13.11 2.21 20.65
C GLU A 61 13.49 3.69 20.81
N ARG A 62 13.63 4.42 19.70
CA ARG A 62 13.93 5.86 19.70
C ARG A 62 12.84 6.67 20.41
N LEU A 63 11.57 6.39 20.10
CA LEU A 63 10.42 7.04 20.74
C LEU A 63 10.34 6.70 22.23
N SER A 64 10.59 5.45 22.60
CA SER A 64 10.62 5.01 24.01
C SER A 64 11.67 5.77 24.84
N ILE A 65 12.83 6.04 24.25
CA ILE A 65 13.89 6.85 24.88
C ILE A 65 13.42 8.30 25.06
N ILE A 66 12.79 8.88 24.04
CA ILE A 66 12.27 10.25 24.08
C ILE A 66 11.20 10.38 25.17
N ASP A 67 10.24 9.47 25.24
CA ASP A 67 9.17 9.51 26.22
C ASP A 67 9.70 9.39 27.66
N ARG A 68 10.67 8.49 27.87
CA ARG A 68 11.36 8.40 29.17
C ARG A 68 12.07 9.70 29.54
N ASN A 69 12.78 10.31 28.60
CA ASN A 69 13.49 11.57 28.84
C ASN A 69 12.53 12.73 29.11
N ASN A 70 11.41 12.80 28.39
CA ASN A 70 10.35 13.78 28.59
C ASN A 70 9.75 13.63 29.99
N TYR A 71 9.46 12.40 30.43
CA TYR A 71 8.98 12.13 31.79
C TYR A 71 9.97 12.64 32.86
N LEU A 72 11.27 12.33 32.72
CA LEU A 72 12.29 12.79 33.66
C LEU A 72 12.44 14.31 33.66
N LEU A 73 12.35 14.95 32.49
CA LEU A 73 12.39 16.41 32.38
C LEU A 73 11.20 17.05 33.10
N LEU A 74 9.99 16.54 32.87
CA LEU A 74 8.78 17.00 33.56
C LEU A 74 8.90 16.86 35.07
N GLN A 75 9.42 15.72 35.55
CA GLN A 75 9.66 15.50 36.97
C GLN A 75 10.62 16.55 37.55
N ARG A 76 11.74 16.83 36.86
CA ARG A 76 12.73 17.84 37.28
C ARG A 76 12.15 19.25 37.30
N VAL A 77 11.38 19.62 36.28
CA VAL A 77 10.71 20.92 36.20
C VAL A 77 9.70 21.07 37.35
N ALA A 78 8.89 20.04 37.61
CA ALA A 78 7.94 20.04 38.72
C ALA A 78 8.64 20.21 40.08
N SER A 79 9.75 19.50 40.32
CA SER A 79 10.56 19.67 41.54
C SER A 79 11.13 21.08 41.65
N ALA A 80 11.71 21.63 40.58
CA ALA A 80 12.26 22.98 40.57
C ALA A 80 11.18 24.05 40.83
N MET A 81 9.98 23.88 40.24
CA MET A 81 8.83 24.75 40.49
C MET A 81 8.38 24.71 41.96
N LYS A 82 8.41 23.53 42.61
CA LYS A 82 8.10 23.39 44.04
C LYS A 82 9.14 24.09 44.92
N THR A 83 10.42 24.02 44.58
CA THR A 83 11.51 24.59 45.39
C THR A 83 11.71 26.09 45.18
N ARG A 84 11.35 26.66 44.02
CA ARG A 84 11.51 28.11 43.75
C ARG A 84 10.77 29.01 44.73
N GLY A 85 9.70 28.52 45.38
CA GLY A 85 9.05 29.24 46.48
C GLY A 85 9.83 29.25 47.81
N GLN A 86 10.84 28.40 47.96
CA GLN A 86 11.60 28.21 49.21
C GLN A 86 13.03 28.75 49.19
N THR A 87 13.53 29.22 48.05
CA THR A 87 14.78 29.99 48.05
C THR A 87 14.49 31.38 48.61
N ASP A 88 14.40 31.44 49.94
CA ASP A 88 14.46 32.67 50.72
C ASP A 88 15.66 33.47 50.24
N GLY A 89 15.40 34.68 49.77
CA GLY A 89 16.40 35.68 49.44
C GLY A 89 17.14 36.18 50.67
N ARG A 90 17.79 35.29 51.44
CA ARG A 90 18.87 35.67 52.35
C ARG A 90 20.10 35.98 51.50
N ASN A 91 20.05 37.13 50.85
CA ASN A 91 21.24 37.89 50.51
C ASN A 91 21.95 38.19 51.84
N ASN A 92 22.91 37.35 52.21
CA ASN A 92 23.83 37.63 53.29
C ASN A 92 24.80 38.72 52.80
N PHE A 93 24.34 39.97 52.77
CA PHE A 93 25.22 41.12 52.74
C PHE A 93 25.93 41.18 54.09
N THR A 94 27.07 40.52 54.20
CA THR A 94 28.01 40.77 55.28
C THR A 94 28.60 42.16 55.05
N GLN A 95 27.95 43.19 55.60
CA GLN A 95 28.49 44.54 55.61
C GLN A 95 29.74 44.54 56.50
N ARG A 96 30.90 44.49 55.85
CA ARG A 96 32.22 44.64 56.45
C ARG A 96 32.32 46.08 56.97
N ARG A 97 32.11 46.32 58.27
CA ARG A 97 32.42 47.61 58.90
C ARG A 97 33.72 47.48 59.69
N SER A 98 34.69 48.28 59.25
CA SER A 98 35.96 48.59 59.92
C SER A 98 35.74 49.23 61.27
#